data_AF-A0A9Q0D6X4-F1
#
_entry.id   AF-A0A9Q0D6X4-F1
#
_cell.length_a   1.000
_cell.length_b   1.000
_cell.length_c   1.000
_cell.angle_alpha   90.00
_cell.angle_beta   90.00
_cell.angle_gamma   90.00
#
_symmetry.space_group_name_H-M   'P 1'
#
loop_
_entity.id
_entity.type
_entity.pdbx_description
1 polymer ?
#
loop_
_entity_poly.entity_id
_entity_poly.type
_entity_poly.pdbx_seq_one_letter_code
_entity_poly.pdbx_strand_id
1 'polypeptide(L)'
;MEDTVKAFSVVYNPINKDNTFTGGDYISGSVTLELAKDCKIKSLYVQIKGKAKVRWTENYGRTVVVYSDKQKFFRIKQSVIQEFKGQASWGCPNLDIIKMTHLTGVRVRLLISVRF
;
A
#
# COMPACT_ATOMS: atom_id res chain seq x y z
N MET A 1 8.11 -0.68 -28.76
CA MET A 1 7.45 -1.66 -27.88
C MET A 1 6.72 -0.87 -26.80
N GLU A 2 5.41 -1.01 -26.66
CA GLU A 2 4.66 -0.36 -25.58
C GLU A 2 4.63 -1.25 -24.33
N ASP A 3 4.91 -0.63 -23.18
CA ASP A 3 4.83 -1.27 -21.87
C ASP A 3 3.39 -1.64 -21.55
N THR A 4 3.19 -2.81 -20.92
CA THR A 4 1.86 -3.31 -20.56
C THR A 4 1.12 -2.39 -19.60
N VAL A 5 1.87 -1.79 -18.65
CA VAL A 5 1.36 -0.81 -17.71
C VAL A 5 1.71 0.56 -18.25
N LYS A 6 0.68 1.36 -18.53
CA LYS A 6 0.84 2.74 -19.00
C LYS A 6 1.06 3.71 -17.84
N ALA A 7 0.33 3.52 -16.74
CA ALA A 7 0.49 4.33 -15.54
C ALA A 7 0.10 3.56 -14.28
N PHE A 8 0.82 3.81 -13.19
CA PHE A 8 0.47 3.33 -11.86
C PHE A 8 0.72 4.45 -10.85
N SER A 9 -0.30 4.82 -10.09
CA SER A 9 -0.20 5.91 -9.10
C SER A 9 -1.00 5.61 -7.84
N VAL A 10 -0.46 6.05 -6.71
CA VAL A 10 -1.12 5.99 -5.40
C VAL A 10 -1.23 7.40 -4.85
N VAL A 11 -2.43 7.80 -4.45
CA VAL A 11 -2.72 9.11 -3.85
C VAL A 11 -3.39 8.85 -2.51
N TYR A 12 -3.08 9.66 -1.51
CA TYR A 12 -3.80 9.68 -0.23
C TYR A 12 -4.47 11.03 -0.05
N ASN A 13 -5.53 11.06 0.74
CA ASN A 13 -6.30 12.25 1.04
C ASN A 13 -5.79 12.85 2.36
N PRO A 14 -5.50 14.14 2.41
CA PRO A 14 -5.24 14.83 3.67
C PRO A 14 -6.46 14.74 4.60
N ILE A 15 -6.21 14.49 5.88
CA ILE A 15 -7.27 14.39 6.90
C ILE A 15 -7.45 15.68 7.71
N ASN A 16 -6.45 16.58 7.66
CA ASN A 16 -6.45 17.89 8.32
C ASN A 16 -5.57 18.88 7.53
N LYS A 17 -5.54 20.14 7.96
CA LYS A 17 -4.77 21.22 7.31
C LYS A 17 -3.27 20.92 7.26
N ASP A 18 -2.75 20.25 8.28
CA ASP A 18 -1.32 19.94 8.43
C ASP A 18 -0.93 18.60 7.81
N ASN A 19 -1.90 17.90 7.21
CA ASN A 19 -1.74 16.59 6.61
C ASN A 19 -0.97 15.58 7.50
N THR A 20 -1.22 15.64 8.80
CA THR A 20 -0.52 14.83 9.82
C THR A 20 -1.45 13.77 10.37
N PHE A 21 -0.90 12.59 10.62
CA PHE A 21 -1.62 11.38 10.98
C PHE A 21 -1.19 10.92 12.38
N THR A 22 -2.17 10.54 13.21
CA THR A 22 -2.00 10.08 14.59
C THR A 22 -2.68 8.74 14.84
N GLY A 23 -2.33 8.05 15.93
CA GLY A 23 -2.88 6.74 16.23
C GLY A 23 -4.41 6.77 16.34
N GLY A 24 -5.09 5.92 15.57
CA GLY A 24 -6.54 5.84 15.48
C GLY A 24 -7.13 6.48 14.22
N ASP A 25 -6.36 7.28 13.48
CA ASP A 25 -6.79 7.95 12.25
C ASP A 25 -6.97 6.97 11.08
N TYR A 26 -7.74 7.41 10.09
CA TYR A 26 -7.93 6.70 8.82
C TYR A 26 -7.07 7.33 7.73
N ILE A 27 -6.22 6.53 7.09
CA ILE A 27 -5.56 6.90 5.84
C ILE A 27 -6.49 6.47 4.71
N SER A 28 -7.09 7.46 4.04
CA SER A 28 -7.88 7.23 2.83
C SER A 28 -7.14 7.68 1.58
N GLY A 29 -7.45 7.10 0.43
CA GLY A 29 -6.75 7.39 -0.81
C GLY A 29 -7.31 6.65 -2.02
N SER A 30 -6.60 6.76 -3.13
CA SER A 30 -6.90 6.00 -4.34
C SER A 30 -5.67 5.41 -5.00
N VAL A 31 -5.82 4.18 -5.51
CA VAL A 31 -4.85 3.54 -6.40
C VAL A 31 -5.41 3.58 -7.80
N THR A 32 -4.60 4.06 -8.75
CA THR A 32 -4.93 4.07 -10.18
C THR A 32 -3.96 3.17 -10.93
N LEU A 33 -4.50 2.27 -11.75
CA LEU A 33 -3.75 1.46 -12.69
C LEU A 33 -4.34 1.64 -14.10
N GLU A 34 -3.49 1.99 -15.05
CA GLU A 34 -3.82 2.14 -16.46
C GLU A 34 -2.97 1.16 -17.27
N LEU A 35 -3.63 0.36 -18.12
CA LEU A 35 -3.01 -0.67 -18.94
C LEU A 35 -3.04 -0.27 -20.42
N ALA A 36 -1.90 -0.40 -21.11
CA ALA A 36 -1.84 -0.15 -22.56
C ALA A 36 -2.40 -1.34 -23.37
N LYS A 37 -2.39 -2.54 -22.78
CA LYS A 37 -2.88 -3.78 -23.40
C LYS A 37 -3.39 -4.74 -22.33
N ASP A 38 -4.17 -5.72 -22.75
CA ASP A 38 -4.71 -6.76 -21.89
C ASP A 38 -3.59 -7.48 -21.14
N CYS A 39 -3.76 -7.63 -19.83
CA CYS A 39 -2.84 -8.40 -19.01
C CYS A 39 -3.54 -9.03 -17.80
N LYS A 40 -3.01 -10.17 -17.36
CA LYS A 40 -3.51 -10.84 -16.15
C LYS A 40 -2.76 -10.32 -14.93
N ILE A 41 -3.47 -9.70 -14.00
CA ILE A 41 -2.93 -9.26 -12.71
C ILE A 41 -3.19 -10.36 -11.67
N LYS A 42 -2.13 -10.98 -11.14
CA LYS A 42 -2.26 -12.02 -10.10
C LYS A 42 -2.64 -11.44 -8.73
N SER A 43 -2.00 -10.35 -8.34
CA SER A 43 -2.29 -9.68 -7.06
C SER A 43 -1.86 -8.23 -7.11
N LEU A 44 -2.64 -7.38 -6.47
CA LEU A 44 -2.34 -5.98 -6.21
C LEU A 44 -2.66 -5.70 -4.75
N TYR A 45 -1.75 -5.05 -4.03
CA TYR A 45 -1.98 -4.64 -2.65
C TYR A 45 -1.28 -3.32 -2.36
N VAL A 46 -1.81 -2.58 -1.40
CA VAL A 46 -1.14 -1.42 -0.81
C VAL A 46 -0.56 -1.84 0.53
N GLN A 47 0.63 -1.32 0.82
CA GLN A 47 1.31 -1.59 2.07
C GLN A 47 1.79 -0.29 2.71
N ILE A 48 1.28 0.00 3.89
CA ILE A 48 1.65 1.18 4.67
C ILE A 48 2.63 0.73 5.77
N LYS A 49 3.74 1.47 5.93
CA LYS A 49 4.81 1.16 6.89
C LYS A 49 5.19 2.42 7.67
N GLY A 50 5.10 2.37 8.99
CA GLY A 50 5.67 3.38 9.89
C GLY A 50 6.98 2.89 10.49
N LYS A 51 8.07 3.65 10.34
CA LYS A 51 9.38 3.32 10.89
C LYS A 51 10.07 4.58 11.44
N ALA A 52 10.70 4.46 12.60
CA ALA A 52 11.71 5.41 13.07
C ALA A 52 13.10 4.83 12.84
N LYS A 53 14.04 5.72 12.53
CA LYS A 53 15.48 5.44 12.54
C LYS A 53 16.14 6.55 13.32
N VAL A 54 16.89 6.19 14.35
CA VAL A 54 17.67 7.11 15.16
C VAL A 54 19.15 6.81 14.95
N ARG A 55 19.97 7.86 15.10
CA ARG A 55 21.43 7.78 15.08
C ARG A 55 21.92 8.78 16.09
N TRP A 56 22.81 8.36 16.97
CA TRP A 56 23.43 9.25 17.95
C TRP A 56 24.91 8.93 18.07
N THR A 57 25.64 9.85 18.68
CA THR A 57 27.09 9.77 18.81
C THR A 57 27.43 10.02 20.26
N GLU A 58 28.26 9.15 20.82
CA GLU A 58 28.74 9.24 22.19
C GLU A 58 30.24 9.45 22.15
N ASN A 59 30.70 10.47 22.87
CA ASN A 59 32.10 10.85 22.94
C ASN A 59 32.68 10.41 24.27
N TYR A 60 33.70 9.56 24.20
CA TYR A 60 34.45 9.03 25.34
C TYR A 60 35.90 9.54 25.23
N GLY A 61 36.10 10.83 25.53
CA GLY A 61 37.40 11.48 25.38
C GLY A 61 37.86 11.52 23.93
N ARG A 62 38.91 10.75 23.59
CA ARG A 62 39.43 10.64 22.21
C ARG A 62 38.66 9.64 21.34
N THR A 63 37.77 8.86 21.93
CA THR A 63 36.98 7.85 21.23
C THR A 63 35.60 8.40 20.91
N VAL A 64 35.20 8.32 19.64
CA VAL A 64 33.86 8.68 19.17
C VAL A 64 33.16 7.42 18.71
N VAL A 65 32.03 7.09 19.33
CA VAL A 65 31.23 5.92 18.97
C VAL A 65 29.91 6.39 18.36
N VAL A 66 29.56 5.82 17.21
CA VAL A 66 28.30 6.11 16.51
C VAL A 66 27.37 4.94 16.68
N TYR A 67 26.22 5.20 17.31
CA TYR A 67 25.15 4.24 17.47
C TYR A 67 24.01 4.53 16.50
N SER A 68 23.23 3.51 16.18
CA SER A 68 22.00 3.68 15.44
C SER A 68 20.99 2.62 15.84
N ASP A 69 19.72 3.00 15.85
CA ASP A 69 18.63 2.08 16.10
C ASP A 69 17.47 2.31 15.11
N LYS A 70 16.66 1.29 14.89
CA LYS A 70 15.54 1.29 13.95
C LYS A 70 14.34 0.61 14.59
N GLN A 71 13.27 1.38 14.79
CA GLN A 71 12.01 0.87 15.29
C GLN A 71 10.95 0.85 14.19
N LYS A 72 10.20 -0.24 14.12
CA LYS A 72 9.04 -0.36 13.22
C LYS A 72 7.77 -0.26 14.05
N PHE A 73 6.94 0.74 13.77
CA PHE A 73 5.68 0.97 14.49
C PHE A 73 4.55 0.11 13.92
N PHE A 74 4.31 0.20 12.61
CA PHE A 74 3.23 -0.54 11.97
C PHE A 74 3.59 -1.01 10.56
N ARG A 75 2.89 -2.05 10.12
CA ARG A 75 2.95 -2.59 8.75
C ARG A 75 1.59 -3.16 8.42
N ILE A 76 0.79 -2.39 7.71
CA ILE A 76 -0.56 -2.78 7.31
C ILE A 76 -0.53 -3.10 5.83
N LYS A 77 -1.14 -4.21 5.44
CA LYS A 77 -1.24 -4.68 4.05
C LYS A 77 -2.71 -4.80 3.68
N GLN A 78 -3.16 -4.00 2.72
CA GLN A 78 -4.51 -4.05 2.18
C GLN A 78 -4.48 -4.63 0.77
N SER A 79 -5.06 -5.82 0.59
CA SER A 79 -5.24 -6.41 -0.74
C SER A 79 -6.29 -5.60 -1.51
N VAL A 80 -5.96 -5.33 -2.78
CA VAL A 80 -6.80 -4.59 -3.73
C VAL A 80 -7.27 -5.54 -4.84
N ILE A 81 -6.36 -6.40 -5.32
CA ILE A 81 -6.66 -7.55 -6.18
C ILE A 81 -5.98 -8.75 -5.53
N GLN A 82 -6.72 -9.84 -5.35
CA GLN A 82 -6.17 -11.06 -4.80
C GLN A 82 -6.65 -12.25 -5.63
N GLU A 83 -5.72 -13.11 -6.04
CA GLU A 83 -6.05 -14.38 -6.63
C GLU A 83 -6.82 -15.22 -5.60
N PHE A 84 -8.05 -15.61 -5.94
CA PHE A 84 -8.83 -16.53 -5.12
C PHE A 84 -8.16 -17.90 -5.17
N LYS A 85 -7.44 -18.26 -4.11
CA LYS A 85 -6.98 -19.64 -3.90
C LYS A 85 -8.12 -20.37 -3.20
N GLY A 86 -8.94 -21.08 -3.97
CA GLY A 86 -10.08 -21.81 -3.43
C GLY A 86 -9.65 -22.80 -2.36
N GLN A 87 -10.16 -22.60 -1.15
CA GLN A 87 -10.65 -23.69 -0.35
C GLN A 87 -12.06 -23.28 0.08
N ALA A 88 -13.05 -23.88 -0.57
CA ALA A 88 -14.45 -23.61 -0.28
C ALA A 88 -14.78 -24.12 1.12
N SER A 89 -14.89 -23.21 2.09
CA SER A 89 -15.77 -23.38 3.23
C SER A 89 -16.85 -22.31 3.12
N TRP A 90 -18.07 -22.77 2.87
CA TRP A 90 -19.26 -21.95 2.63
C TRP A 90 -19.48 -20.91 3.73
N GLY A 91 -19.73 -19.67 3.31
CA GLY A 91 -20.27 -18.63 4.18
C GLY A 91 -19.60 -17.27 4.03
N CYS A 92 -19.77 -16.63 2.87
CA CYS A 92 -19.90 -15.17 2.71
C CYS A 92 -20.21 -14.86 1.23
N PRO A 93 -21.48 -14.72 0.82
CA PRO A 93 -21.82 -14.11 -0.45
C PRO A 93 -21.67 -12.59 -0.31
N ASN A 94 -21.32 -11.91 -1.39
CA ASN A 94 -21.11 -10.46 -1.50
C ASN A 94 -19.73 -9.94 -1.05
N LEU A 95 -18.68 -10.44 -1.69
CA LEU A 95 -17.85 -9.49 -2.43
C LEU A 95 -17.85 -9.93 -3.87
N ASP A 96 -18.40 -9.08 -4.75
CA ASP A 96 -18.05 -9.08 -6.16
C ASP A 96 -16.54 -8.85 -6.24
N ILE A 97 -15.78 -9.93 -6.11
CA ILE A 97 -14.39 -9.99 -6.54
C ILE A 97 -14.50 -9.69 -8.01
N ILE A 98 -14.25 -8.44 -8.39
CA ILE A 98 -14.22 -8.01 -9.77
C ILE A 98 -13.29 -9.00 -10.47
N LYS A 99 -13.87 -9.96 -11.19
CA LYS A 99 -13.14 -10.88 -12.06
C LYS A 99 -12.68 -10.02 -13.25
N MET A 100 -11.66 -9.22 -13.01
CA MET A 100 -10.97 -8.41 -14.00
C MET A 100 -10.10 -9.33 -14.85
N THR A 101 -10.76 -10.18 -15.63
CA THR A 101 -10.10 -11.20 -16.47
C THR A 101 -9.76 -10.66 -17.86
N HIS A 102 -10.30 -9.51 -18.28
CA HIS A 102 -9.92 -8.80 -19.49
C HIS A 102 -10.13 -7.29 -19.27
N LEU A 103 -9.05 -6.51 -19.30
CA LEU A 103 -9.09 -5.06 -19.15
C LEU A 103 -8.15 -4.45 -20.19
N THR A 104 -8.71 -4.10 -21.33
CA THR A 104 -8.02 -3.40 -22.41
C THR A 104 -8.43 -1.94 -22.29
N GLY A 105 -7.45 -1.05 -22.09
CA GLY A 105 -7.70 0.39 -22.02
C GLY A 105 -8.52 0.87 -20.81
N VAL A 106 -8.68 0.05 -19.77
CA VAL A 106 -9.46 0.42 -18.58
C VAL A 106 -8.56 1.09 -17.54
N ARG A 107 -8.91 2.33 -17.18
CA ARG A 107 -8.37 3.00 -16.01
C ARG A 107 -9.15 2.55 -14.78
N VAL A 108 -8.53 1.75 -13.92
CA VAL A 108 -9.15 1.29 -12.68
C VAL A 108 -8.74 2.23 -11.56
N ARG A 109 -9.71 2.84 -10.87
CA ARG A 109 -9.48 3.64 -9.67
C ARG A 109 -10.14 2.96 -8.48
N LEU A 110 -9.35 2.58 -7.49
CA LEU A 110 -9.82 1.93 -6.27
C LEU A 110 -9.63 2.87 -5.09
N LEU A 111 -10.72 3.14 -4.37
CA LEU A 111 -10.67 3.87 -3.10
C LEU A 111 -10.24 2.92 -1.99
N ILE A 112 -9.28 3.35 -1.19
CA ILE A 112 -8.72 2.56 -0.09
C ILE A 112 -8.85 3.41 1.18
N SER A 113 -9.31 2.79 2.26
CA SER A 113 -9.32 3.39 3.60
C SER A 113 -8.77 2.37 4.60
N VAL A 114 -7.78 2.78 5.38
CA VAL A 114 -7.10 1.93 6.37
C VAL A 114 -7.00 2.69 7.68
N ARG A 115 -7.47 2.09 8.77
CA ARG A 115 -7.24 2.60 10.13
C ARG A 115 -5.88 2.12 10.63
N PHE A 116 -5.09 2.99 11.25
CA PHE A 116 -3.78 2.63 11.81
C PHE A 116 -3.64 3.05 13.28
#